data_AF-A0A1W1E9F0-F1
#
_entry.id   AF-A0A1W1E9F0-F1
#
_cell.length_a   1.000
_cell.length_b   1.000
_cell.length_c   1.000
_cell.angle_alpha   90.00
_cell.angle_beta   90.00
_cell.angle_gamma   90.00
#
_symmetry.space_group_name_H-M   'P 1'
#
loop_
_entity.id
_entity.type
_entity.pdbx_description
1 polymer ?
#
loop_
_entity_poly.entity_id
_entity_poly.type
_entity_poly.pdbx_seq_one_letter_code
_entity_poly.pdbx_strand_id
1 'polypeptide(L)' 'MGVTDEIIVKTGDYETLKQNGEKYGFIIVKKLFTNLYLIRVSDRKETLQVANLLTMQKSVDFAHPNFIKKAIRR' A
#
# COMPACT_ATOMS: atom_id res chain seq x y z
N MET A 1 -16.77 -5.49 -5.78
CA MET A 1 -15.73 -4.53 -5.35
C MET A 1 -14.39 -5.17 -5.69
N GLY A 2 -13.52 -4.52 -6.46
CA GLY A 2 -12.19 -5.08 -6.81
C GLY A 2 -11.09 -4.30 -6.09
N VAL A 3 -10.20 -5.00 -5.39
CA VAL A 3 -8.98 -4.39 -4.83
C VAL A 3 -8.03 -4.12 -6.00
N THR A 4 -7.39 -2.96 -6.07
CA THR A 4 -6.24 -2.81 -6.99
C THR A 4 -5.02 -3.51 -6.42
N ASP A 5 -3.98 -3.63 -7.20
CA ASP A 5 -2.63 -3.99 -6.77
C ASP A 5 -1.93 -2.85 -5.99
N GLU A 6 -2.64 -1.76 -5.65
CA GLU A 6 -2.06 -0.58 -5.00
C GLU A 6 -2.54 -0.41 -3.55
N ILE A 7 -1.67 0.15 -2.70
CA ILE A 7 -1.94 0.44 -1.30
C ILE A 7 -1.44 1.86 -1.01
N ILE A 8 -2.26 2.64 -0.32
CA ILE A 8 -1.88 3.94 0.22
C ILE A 8 -1.36 3.72 1.64
N VAL A 9 -0.11 4.07 1.88
CA VAL A 9 0.58 3.91 3.16
C VAL A 9 0.98 5.27 3.69
N LYS A 10 0.67 5.54 4.95
CA LYS A 10 1.21 6.69 5.68
C LYS A 10 2.27 6.21 6.66
N THR A 11 3.47 6.76 6.54
CA THR A 11 4.60 6.45 7.42
C THR A 11 5.58 7.61 7.46
N GLY A 12 6.09 7.92 8.65
CA GLY A 12 7.19 8.85 8.85
C GLY A 12 8.57 8.27 8.51
N ASP A 13 8.66 6.94 8.32
CA ASP A 13 9.92 6.22 8.19
C ASP A 13 10.06 5.59 6.79
N TYR A 14 10.57 6.39 5.86
CA TYR A 14 10.73 5.99 4.46
C TYR A 14 11.70 4.82 4.29
N GLU A 15 12.77 4.77 5.10
CA GLU A 15 13.75 3.70 5.03
C GLU A 15 13.15 2.35 5.42
N THR A 16 12.37 2.33 6.50
CA THR A 16 11.62 1.14 6.92
C THR A 16 10.61 0.72 5.85
N LEU A 17 9.91 1.67 5.22
CA LEU A 17 8.98 1.36 4.12
C LEU A 17 9.70 0.72 2.92
N LYS A 18 10.90 1.20 2.59
CA LYS A 18 11.70 0.65 1.50
C LYS A 18 12.18 -0.77 1.81
N GLN A 19 12.69 -1.02 3.02
CA GLN A 19 13.08 -2.37 3.47
C GLN A 19 11.89 -3.34 3.48
N ASN A 20 10.73 -2.86 3.91
CA ASN A 20 9.48 -3.62 3.83
C ASN A 20 9.09 -3.96 2.39
N GLY A 21 9.38 -3.09 1.43
CA GLY A 21 9.13 -3.34 0.01
C GLY A 21 9.87 -4.57 -0.51
N GLU A 22 11.15 -4.72 -0.13
CA GLU A 22 11.95 -5.90 -0.47
C GLU A 22 11.44 -7.16 0.25
N LYS A 23 11.03 -7.02 1.52
CA LYS A 23 10.57 -8.14 2.35
C LYS A 23 9.19 -8.68 1.96
N TYR A 24 8.27 -7.81 1.60
CA TYR A 24 6.87 -8.13 1.32
C TYR A 24 6.50 -8.06 -0.17
N GLY A 25 7.47 -7.80 -1.05
CA GLY A 25 7.27 -7.87 -2.50
C GLY A 25 6.43 -6.73 -3.08
N PHE A 26 6.66 -5.50 -2.64
CA PHE A 26 6.02 -4.31 -3.19
C PHE A 26 7.03 -3.22 -3.55
N ILE A 27 6.64 -2.35 -4.48
CA ILE A 27 7.41 -1.19 -4.91
C ILE A 27 6.71 0.10 -4.51
N ILE A 28 7.49 1.13 -4.19
CA ILE A 28 6.94 2.47 -3.97
C ILE A 28 6.77 3.12 -5.34
N VAL A 29 5.52 3.37 -5.73
CA VAL A 29 5.16 3.95 -7.03
C VAL A 29 5.34 5.46 -7.00
N LYS A 30 4.81 6.10 -5.96
CA LYS A 30 4.79 7.57 -5.86
C LYS A 30 4.64 8.05 -4.43
N LYS A 31 5.28 9.17 -4.11
CA LYS A 31 4.96 9.95 -2.91
C LYS A 31 3.77 10.87 -3.21
N LEU A 32 2.68 10.69 -2.46
CA LEU A 32 1.46 11.49 -2.60
C LEU A 32 1.55 12.79 -1.79
N PHE A 33 2.06 12.71 -0.55
CA PHE A 33 2.19 13.84 0.37
C PHE A 33 3.38 13.65 1.32
N THR A 34 3.62 14.62 2.22
CA THR A 34 4.52 14.50 3.36
C THR A 34 4.07 13.29 4.20
N ASN A 35 4.81 12.18 4.08
CA ASN A 35 4.56 10.90 4.76
C ASN A 35 3.46 10.02 4.16
N LEU A 36 2.93 10.34 2.98
CA LEU A 36 1.94 9.51 2.29
C LEU A 36 2.54 8.95 1.00
N TYR A 37 2.51 7.64 0.85
CA TYR A 37 3.10 6.92 -0.27
C TYR A 37 2.06 6.00 -0.90
N LEU A 38 2.11 5.91 -2.23
CA LEU A 38 1.42 4.90 -3.01
C LEU A 38 2.42 3.78 -3.28
N ILE A 39 2.11 2.58 -2.81
CA ILE A 39 2.88 1.38 -3.10
C ILE A 39 2.06 0.46 -4.01
N ARG A 40 2.75 -0.36 -4.80
CA ARG A 40 2.15 -1.39 -5.65
C ARG A 40 2.73 -2.75 -5.27
N VAL A 41 1.85 -3.69 -4.99
CA VAL A 41 2.19 -5.08 -4.67
C VAL A 41 2.35 -5.87 -5.96
N SER A 42 3.31 -6.79 -5.99
CA SER A 42 3.58 -7.61 -7.17
C SER A 42 2.43 -8.58 -7.48
N ASP A 43 1.84 -9.18 -6.44
CA ASP A 43 0.64 -10.01 -6.56
C ASP A 43 -0.59 -9.28 -5.98
N ARG A 44 -1.58 -9.06 -6.85
CA ARG A 44 -2.86 -8.45 -6.48
C ARG A 44 -3.60 -9.22 -5.38
N LYS A 45 -3.46 -10.55 -5.33
CA LYS A 45 -4.11 -11.38 -4.29
C LYS A 45 -3.55 -11.11 -2.90
N GLU A 46 -2.29 -10.70 -2.83
CA GLU A 46 -1.58 -10.41 -1.58
C GLU A 46 -1.81 -8.98 -1.09
N THR A 47 -2.39 -8.09 -1.91
CA THR A 47 -2.62 -6.67 -1.56
C THR A 47 -3.29 -6.49 -0.18
N LEU A 48 -4.34 -7.26 0.11
CA LEU A 48 -5.04 -7.17 1.40
C LEU A 48 -4.14 -7.64 2.56
N GLN A 49 -3.39 -8.73 2.35
CA GLN A 49 -2.48 -9.27 3.35
C GLN A 49 -1.33 -8.29 3.63
N VAL A 50 -0.73 -7.71 2.59
CA VAL A 50 0.34 -6.71 2.71
C VAL A 50 -0.18 -5.46 3.41
N ALA A 51 -1.38 -4.96 3.06
CA ALA A 51 -1.96 -3.81 3.74
C ALA A 51 -2.20 -4.07 5.24
N ASN A 52 -2.69 -5.26 5.60
CA ASN A 52 -2.87 -5.65 7.00
C ASN A 52 -1.54 -5.75 7.75
N LEU A 53 -0.53 -6.39 7.14
CA LEU A 53 0.80 -6.53 7.73
C LEU A 53 1.47 -5.17 7.95
N LEU A 54 1.36 -4.25 6.98
CA LEU A 54 1.87 -2.90 7.11
C LEU A 54 1.14 -2.13 8.21
N THR A 55 -0.19 -2.27 8.31
CA THR A 55 -0.98 -1.62 9.39
C THR A 55 -0.59 -2.12 10.78
N MET A 56 -0.11 -3.36 10.91
CA MET A 56 0.38 -3.90 12.18
C MET A 56 1.77 -3.39 12.59
N GLN A 57 2.51 -2.73 11.69
CA GLN A 57 3.81 -2.16 12.04
C GLN A 57 3.67 -0.84 12.80
N LYS A 58 4.42 -0.70 13.90
CA LYS A 58 4.44 0.53 14.71
C LYS A 58 4.92 1.77 13.97
N SER A 59 5.69 1.60 12.89
CA SER A 59 6.24 2.68 12.05
C SER A 59 5.26 3.17 10.98
N VAL A 60 4.11 2.52 10.81
CA VAL A 60 3.10 2.84 9.81
C VAL A 60 1.86 3.38 10.53
N ASP A 61 1.47 4.61 10.19
CA ASP A 61 0.27 5.24 10.75
C ASP A 61 -1.00 4.56 10.22
N PHE A 62 -1.03 4.25 8.92
CA PHE A 62 -2.09 3.44 8.31
C PHE A 62 -1.65 2.88 6.95
N ALA A 63 -2.21 1.75 6.55
CA ALA A 63 -2.09 1.21 5.20
C ALA A 63 -3.45 0.76 4.68
N HIS A 64 -3.92 1.38 3.60
CA HIS A 64 -5.22 1.07 3.01
C HIS A 64 -5.07 0.63 1.55
N PRO A 65 -5.66 -0.52 1.17
CA PRO A 65 -5.71 -0.90 -0.23
C PRO A 65 -6.49 0.14 -1.03
N ASN A 66 -5.99 0.49 -2.21
CA ASN A 66 -6.68 1.38 -3.12
C ASN A 66 -7.79 0.58 -3.82
N PHE A 67 -9.04 1.00 -3.65
CA PHE A 67 -10.19 0.34 -4.29
C PHE A 67 -10.58 1.13 -5.53
N ILE A 68 -10.47 0.51 -6.71
CA ILE A 68 -11.14 1.06 -7.89
C ILE A 68 -12.64 0.90 -7.68
N LYS A 69 -13.32 2.03 -7.46
CA LYS A 69 -14.74 2.14 -7.77
C LYS A 69 -14.86 1.99 -9.28
N LYS A 70 -15.08 0.76 -9.75
CA LYS A 70 -15.47 0.53 -11.14
C LYS A 70 -16.78 1.30 -11.30
N ALA A 71 -16.75 2.43 -11.99
CA ALA A 71 -17.97 3.16 -12.32
C ALA A 71 -18.81 2.19 -13.16
N ILE A 72 -19.87 1.66 -12.57
CA ILE A 72 -20.88 0.92 -13.32
C ILE A 72 -21.53 1.97 -14.20
N ARG A 73 -21.07 2.09 -15.46
CA ARG A 73 -21.86 2.74 -16.51
C ARG A 73 -23.11 1.89 -16.66
N ARG A 74 -24.22 2.38 -16.11
CA ARG A 74 -25.57 1.86 -16.38
C ARG A 74 -25.95 2.22 -17.82
#